data_AF-A0A9E1UWN6-F1
#
_entry.id   AF-A0A9E1UWN6-F1
#
_cell.length_a   1.000
_cell.length_b   1.000
_cell.length_c   1.000
_cell.angle_alpha   90.00
_cell.angle_beta   90.00
_cell.angle_gamma   90.00
#
_symmetry.space_group_name_H-M   'P 1'
#
loop_
_entity.id
_entity.type
_entity.pdbx_description
1 polymer ?
#
loop_
_entity_poly.entity_id
_entity_poly.type
_entity_poly.pdbx_seq_one_letter_code
_entity_poly.pdbx_strand_id
1 'polypeptide(L)'
;MDYRQFRFEDVRCYAGVSIFRRDTGADEYTLVLHPMEYQPVAEQLRCLEIAYERALAELGITRQTALVRRFFASDLVNQRADLDASSLVR
;
A
#
# COMPACT_ATOMS: atom_id res chain seq x y z
N MET A 1 13.31 -9.52 12.19
CA MET A 1 12.18 -8.79 11.57
C MET A 1 12.46 -7.31 11.77
N ASP A 2 12.43 -6.54 10.69
CA ASP A 2 12.63 -5.08 10.71
C ASP A 2 11.29 -4.40 10.33
N TYR A 3 11.04 -3.22 10.86
CA TYR A 3 9.81 -2.47 10.61
C TYR A 3 10.14 -1.03 10.23
N ARG A 4 9.64 -0.61 9.07
CA ARG A 4 9.74 0.77 8.58
C ARG A 4 8.35 1.36 8.41
N GLN A 5 8.21 2.64 8.74
CA GLN A 5 7.00 3.41 8.45
C GLN A 5 7.36 4.58 7.54
N PHE A 6 6.57 4.75 6.49
CA PHE A 6 6.69 5.86 5.56
C PHE A 6 5.46 6.76 5.67
N ARG A 7 5.72 8.04 5.94
CA ARG A 7 4.73 9.10 5.95
C ARG A 7 5.23 10.21 5.03
N PHE A 8 4.39 10.62 4.10
CA PHE A 8 4.70 11.67 3.14
C PHE A 8 3.82 12.89 3.47
N GLU A 9 4.40 14.08 3.51
CA GLU A 9 3.70 15.29 3.98
C GLU A 9 2.48 15.65 3.11
N ASP A 10 2.55 15.35 1.82
CA ASP A 10 1.54 15.63 0.80
C ASP A 10 0.56 14.48 0.55
N VAL A 11 0.68 13.36 1.29
CA VAL A 11 -0.16 12.17 1.10
C VAL A 11 -0.90 11.85 2.39
N ARG A 12 -2.24 11.79 2.32
CA ARG A 12 -3.11 11.46 3.46
C ARG A 12 -3.17 9.95 3.76
N CYS A 13 -2.08 9.24 3.49
CA CYS A 13 -1.92 7.81 3.75
C CYS A 13 -0.49 7.54 4.22
N TYR A 14 -0.31 6.53 5.05
CA TYR A 14 1.00 6.03 5.43
C TYR A 14 1.16 4.55 5.05
N ALA A 15 2.41 4.12 4.88
CA ALA A 15 2.77 2.74 4.62
C ALA A 15 3.59 2.17 5.79
N GLY A 16 3.10 1.11 6.41
CA GLY A 16 3.86 0.28 7.34
C GLY A 16 4.45 -0.91 6.60
N VAL A 17 5.74 -1.20 6.82
CA VAL A 17 6.46 -2.24 6.09
C VAL A 17 7.18 -3.15 7.07
N SER A 18 6.82 -4.42 7.06
CA SER A 18 7.56 -5.48 7.77
C SER A 18 8.50 -6.19 6.82
N ILE A 19 9.77 -6.29 7.20
CA ILE A 19 10.85 -6.88 6.39
C ILE A 19 11.33 -8.15 7.08
N PHE A 20 11.21 -9.27 6.36
CA PHE A 20 11.63 -10.60 6.80
C PHE A 20 12.78 -11.06 5.91
N ARG A 21 14.00 -10.98 6.45
CA ARG A 21 15.21 -11.49 5.79
C ARG A 21 15.20 -13.02 5.91
N ARG A 22 15.20 -13.74 4.79
CA ARG A 22 15.22 -15.21 4.75
C ARG A 22 16.63 -15.70 4.46
N ASP A 23 16.99 -16.84 5.05
CA ASP A 23 18.28 -17.50 4.80
C ASP A 23 18.42 -18.03 3.36
N THR A 24 17.32 -18.02 2.59
CA THR A 24 17.29 -18.38 1.16
C THR A 24 17.79 -17.27 0.24
N GLY A 25 18.23 -16.13 0.79
CA GLY A 25 18.73 -14.97 0.02
C GLY A 25 17.64 -14.07 -0.57
N ALA A 26 16.38 -14.29 -0.19
CA ALA A 26 15.26 -13.45 -0.59
C ALA A 26 14.67 -12.71 0.63
N ASP A 27 14.48 -11.41 0.50
CA ASP A 27 13.80 -10.60 1.50
C ASP A 27 12.30 -10.55 1.20
N GLU A 28 11.47 -10.84 2.20
CA GLU A 28 10.02 -10.73 2.11
C GLU A 28 9.56 -9.42 2.73
N TYR A 29 8.86 -8.60 1.93
CA TYR A 29 8.32 -7.31 2.35
C TYR A 29 6.80 -7.41 2.42
N THR A 30 6.25 -7.19 3.62
CA THR A 30 4.80 -7.07 3.82
C THR A 30 4.44 -5.60 4.04
N LEU A 31 3.69 -5.03 3.09
CA LEU A 31 3.24 -3.64 3.15
C LEU A 31 1.78 -3.58 3.62
N VAL A 32 1.50 -2.67 4.55
CA VAL A 32 0.15 -2.32 4.99
C VAL A 32 -0.04 -0.82 4.79
N LEU A 33 -1.05 -0.44 4.02
CA LEU A 33 -1.36 0.94 3.70
C LEU A 33 -2.58 1.40 4.50
N HIS A 34 -2.49 2.60 5.06
CA HIS A 34 -3.52 3.14 5.95
C HIS A 34 -3.87 4.58 5.58
N PRO A 35 -5.16 4.87 5.29
CA PRO A 35 -5.66 6.24 5.25
C PRO A 35 -5.57 6.89 6.63
N MET A 36 -5.21 8.17 6.66
CA MET A 36 -5.10 8.93 7.91
C MET A 36 -6.43 9.55 8.34
N GLU A 37 -7.29 9.85 7.37
CA GLU A 37 -8.56 10.56 7.55
C GLU A 37 -9.61 9.96 6.62
N TYR A 38 -10.89 10.21 6.90
CA TYR A 38 -11.96 9.80 6.00
C TYR A 38 -11.95 10.66 4.73
N GLN A 39 -11.97 10.02 3.56
CA GLN A 39 -11.99 10.66 2.25
C GLN A 39 -12.97 9.92 1.34
N PRO A 40 -13.45 10.56 0.24
CA PRO A 40 -14.10 9.83 -0.84
C PRO A 40 -13.24 8.65 -1.31
N VAL A 41 -13.85 7.50 -1.59
CA VAL A 41 -13.13 6.26 -1.89
C VAL A 41 -12.12 6.41 -3.03
N ALA A 42 -12.46 7.14 -4.10
CA ALA A 42 -11.55 7.39 -5.22
C ALA A 42 -10.28 8.15 -4.78
N GLU A 43 -10.44 9.15 -3.92
CA GLU A 43 -9.31 9.93 -3.38
C GLU A 43 -8.47 9.08 -2.43
N GLN A 44 -9.13 8.28 -1.60
CA GLN A 44 -8.45 7.34 -0.70
C GLN A 44 -7.61 6.33 -1.49
N LEU A 45 -8.17 5.72 -2.53
CA LEU A 45 -7.46 4.79 -3.41
C LEU A 45 -6.26 5.45 -4.09
N ARG A 46 -6.43 6.68 -4.57
CA ARG A 46 -5.33 7.48 -5.15
C ARG A 46 -4.22 7.73 -4.13
N CYS A 47 -4.54 8.13 -2.91
CA CYS A 47 -3.55 8.34 -1.85
C CYS A 47 -2.82 7.05 -1.46
N LEU A 48 -3.52 5.92 -1.42
CA LEU A 48 -2.91 4.61 -1.13
C LEU A 48 -1.97 4.19 -2.24
N GLU A 49 -2.32 4.42 -3.50
CA GLU A 49 -1.45 4.13 -4.64
C GLU A 49 -0.17 4.94 -4.59
N ILE A 50 -0.27 6.25 -4.33
CA ILE A 50 0.90 7.13 -4.19
C ILE A 50 1.77 6.69 -3.00
N ALA A 51 1.17 6.40 -1.84
CA ALA A 51 1.91 5.95 -0.66
C ALA A 51 2.63 4.62 -0.91
N TYR A 52 1.99 3.71 -1.64
CA TYR A 52 2.57 2.44 -2.05
C TYR A 52 3.77 2.64 -2.97
N GLU A 53 3.61 3.38 -4.07
CA GLU A 53 4.67 3.62 -5.05
C GLU A 53 5.89 4.29 -4.41
N ARG A 54 5.67 5.27 -3.54
CA ARG A 54 6.77 5.95 -2.83
C ARG A 54 7.43 5.04 -1.81
N ALA A 55 6.67 4.23 -1.07
CA ALA A 55 7.25 3.25 -0.15
C ALA A 55 8.13 2.23 -0.91
N LEU A 56 7.71 1.77 -2.09
CA LEU A 56 8.54 0.90 -2.94
C LEU A 56 9.83 1.60 -3.36
N ALA A 57 9.75 2.88 -3.78
CA ALA A 57 10.91 3.68 -4.16
C ALA A 57 11.92 3.83 -3.01
N GLU A 58 11.45 4.13 -1.79
CA GLU A 58 12.26 4.23 -0.56
C GLU A 58 12.89 2.90 -0.10
N LEU A 59 12.31 1.78 -0.55
CA LEU A 59 12.81 0.43 -0.31
C LEU A 59 13.71 -0.07 -1.44
N GLY A 60 13.78 0.63 -2.58
CA GLY A 60 14.53 0.22 -3.76
C GLY A 60 13.97 -1.04 -4.44
N ILE A 61 12.68 -1.33 -4.27
CA ILE A 61 12.01 -2.53 -4.82
C ILE A 61 10.99 -2.15 -5.88
N THR A 62 10.68 -3.08 -6.78
CA THR A 62 9.70 -2.86 -7.86
C THR A 62 8.38 -3.56 -7.55
N ARG A 63 7.29 -3.15 -8.23
CA ARG A 63 5.99 -3.84 -8.12
C ARG A 63 6.06 -5.34 -8.40
N GLN A 64 7.02 -5.79 -9.21
CA GLN A 64 7.18 -7.22 -9.57
C GLN A 64 7.58 -8.10 -8.38
N THR A 65 8.19 -7.53 -7.35
CA THR A 65 8.65 -8.24 -6.15
C THR A 65 7.82 -7.94 -4.90
N ALA A 66 6.80 -7.08 -5.02
CA ALA A 66 5.98 -6.62 -3.91
C ALA A 66 4.50 -6.99 -4.11
N LEU A 67 3.98 -7.87 -3.24
CA LEU A 67 2.57 -8.25 -3.26
C LEU A 67 1.75 -7.37 -2.30
N VAL A 68 0.84 -6.56 -2.83
CA VAL A 68 -0.19 -5.90 -2.02
C VAL A 68 -1.27 -6.93 -1.71
N ARG A 69 -1.45 -7.27 -0.43
CA ARG A 69 -2.31 -8.39 -0.04
C ARG A 69 -3.70 -8.00 0.48
N ARG A 70 -3.90 -6.79 1.01
CA ARG A 70 -5.17 -6.43 1.67
C ARG A 70 -5.51 -4.94 1.53
N PHE A 71 -6.63 -4.66 0.88
CA PHE A 71 -7.36 -3.40 0.96
C PHE A 71 -8.69 -3.67 1.66
N PHE A 72 -9.02 -2.91 2.70
CA PHE A 72 -10.29 -3.05 3.41
C PHE A 72 -11.30 -2.03 2.90
N ALA A 73 -12.31 -2.51 2.19
CA ALA A 73 -13.49 -1.76 1.78
C ALA A 73 -14.65 -2.11 2.71
N SER A 74 -15.24 -1.11 3.35
CA SER A 74 -16.41 -1.29 4.24
C SER A 74 -17.73 -1.34 3.48
N ASP A 75 -17.76 -0.88 2.23
CA ASP A 75 -18.97 -0.82 1.40
C ASP A 75 -18.68 -1.31 -0.03
N LEU A 76 -18.54 -2.62 -0.17
CA LEU A 76 -18.15 -3.26 -1.43
C LEU A 76 -19.12 -2.98 -2.58
N VAL A 77 -20.42 -2.87 -2.29
CA VAL A 77 -21.45 -2.68 -3.33
C VAL A 77 -21.31 -1.29 -3.95
N ASN A 78 -21.21 -0.26 -3.11
CA ASN A 78 -21.13 1.12 -3.60
C ASN A 78 -19.72 1.51 -4.06
N GLN A 79 -18.68 0.81 -3.62
CA GLN A 79 -17.27 1.11 -3.96
C GLN A 79 -16.73 0.26 -5.12
N ARG A 80 -17.52 -0.66 -5.68
CA ARG A 80 -17.07 -1.60 -6.70
C ARG A 80 -16.42 -0.93 -7.92
N ALA A 81 -17.04 0.12 -8.44
CA ALA A 81 -16.54 0.80 -9.63
C ALA A 81 -15.15 1.42 -9.40
N ASP A 82 -14.95 2.05 -8.24
CA ASP A 82 -13.67 2.65 -7.86
C ASP A 82 -12.59 1.57 -7.58
N LEU A 83 -12.99 0.44 -6.97
CA LEU A 83 -12.13 -0.71 -6.73
C LEU A 83 -11.63 -1.33 -8.05
N ASP A 84 -12.53 -1.56 -9.02
CA ASP A 84 -12.19 -2.14 -10.33
C ASP A 84 -11.26 -1.22 -11.17
N ALA A 85 -11.34 0.09 -10.93
CA ALA A 85 -10.48 1.09 -11.55
C ALA A 85 -9.08 1.18 -10.92
N SER A 86 -8.90 0.72 -9.68
CA SER A 86 -7.63 0.84 -8.95
C SER A 86 -6.58 -0.14 -9.44
N SER A 87 -5.34 0.33 -9.59
CA SER A 87 -4.18 -0.53 -9.89
C SER A 87 -3.77 -1.42 -8.71
N LEU A 88 -4.22 -1.12 -7.49
CA LEU A 88 -3.89 -1.86 -6.28
C LEU A 88 -4.65 -3.19 -6.16
N VAL A 89 -5.72 -3.37 -6.93
CA VAL A 89 -6.61 -4.54 -6.88
C VAL A 89 -6.35 -5.49 -8.07
N ARG A 90 -5.47 -5.10 -9.02
CA ARG A 90 -5.18 -5.85 -10.25
C ARG A 90 -3.95 -6.74 -10.13
#